data_AF-A0A550CK21-F1
#
_entry.id   AF-A0A550CK21-F1
#
_cell.length_a   1.000
_cell.length_b   1.000
_cell.length_c   1.000
_cell.angle_alpha   90.00
_cell.angle_beta   90.00
_cell.angle_gamma   90.00
#
_symmetry.space_group_name_H-M   'P 1'
#
loop_
_entity.id
_entity.type
_entity.pdbx_description
1 polymer ?
#
loop_
_entity_poly.entity_id
_entity_poly.type
_entity_poly.pdbx_seq_one_letter_code
_entity_poly.pdbx_strand_id
1 'polypeptide(L)'
;MACSSHPLPASKIQDSRYSRVLRTLDYSKDQQDNTSPQFDSIMSHIDPQESRQHLDLDNDGSSDAGSSTDERTPEQKQTDKELAERLSRVIEDANSRVLPLCKMIRKHIENMDAQKEEDRSEPELVKQVKPLLEQATKILDETNGQIKGADPDGRLANRAKRNQQDHRATPEEQRLAEALKVLVEEVGGTIDWARDKLEHYPKAKKDLGPLLDALGQPLTQIVGGVGLLLAGVLSLVGRLLSGLGLDSLLKGIVSATGLDKMYSSLGLGKWLNAK
;
A
#
# COMPACT_ATOMS: atom_id res chain seq x y z
N MET A 1 -43.12 55.59 -19.65
CA MET A 1 -42.00 56.03 -18.77
C MET A 1 -40.77 55.27 -19.20
N ALA A 2 -39.76 55.99 -19.68
CA ALA A 2 -38.63 55.46 -20.43
C ALA A 2 -37.55 54.89 -19.50
N CYS A 3 -37.13 53.64 -19.74
CA CYS A 3 -35.87 53.09 -19.23
C CYS A 3 -34.74 53.56 -20.15
N SER A 4 -33.96 54.53 -19.67
CA SER A 4 -32.78 55.06 -20.34
C SER A 4 -31.56 54.22 -19.97
N SER A 5 -31.00 53.57 -20.99
CA SER A 5 -29.70 52.90 -21.02
C SER A 5 -28.55 53.93 -20.99
N HIS A 6 -27.66 53.83 -20.00
CA HIS A 6 -26.35 54.48 -20.02
C HIS A 6 -25.24 53.42 -19.86
N PRO A 7 -24.23 53.39 -20.73
CA PRO A 7 -23.11 52.47 -20.67
C PRO A 7 -22.01 52.98 -19.72
N LEU A 8 -21.40 52.07 -18.95
CA LEU A 8 -20.20 52.35 -18.15
C LEU A 8 -18.92 51.90 -18.89
N PRO A 9 -17.79 52.61 -18.68
CA PRO A 9 -16.63 52.57 -19.56
C PRO A 9 -15.65 51.42 -19.27
N ALA A 10 -14.96 51.02 -20.34
CA ALA A 10 -13.83 50.10 -20.32
C ALA A 10 -12.62 50.70 -19.59
N SER A 11 -12.13 50.02 -18.56
CA SER A 11 -10.80 50.27 -17.98
C SER A 11 -10.04 48.96 -17.82
N LYS A 12 -8.75 49.08 -18.11
CA LYS A 12 -7.75 48.04 -18.32
C LYS A 12 -7.46 47.26 -17.03
N ILE A 13 -7.53 45.94 -17.11
CA ILE A 13 -6.70 45.05 -16.29
C ILE A 13 -6.02 44.07 -17.24
N GLN A 14 -4.73 44.31 -17.47
CA GLN A 14 -3.80 43.33 -17.99
C GLN A 14 -3.70 42.20 -16.96
N ASP A 15 -4.06 40.97 -17.32
CA ASP A 15 -3.64 39.81 -16.54
C ASP A 15 -2.95 38.76 -17.43
N SER A 16 -1.74 38.47 -17.00
CA SER A 16 -0.63 37.81 -17.68
C SER A 16 -0.80 36.30 -17.64
N ARG A 17 -1.88 35.76 -18.22
CA ARG A 17 -2.15 34.30 -18.15
C ARG A 17 -2.69 33.64 -19.43
N TYR A 18 -2.72 34.35 -20.56
CA TYR A 18 -3.15 33.78 -21.86
C TYR A 18 -2.02 33.45 -22.85
N SER A 19 -0.74 33.62 -22.48
CA SER A 19 0.40 33.37 -23.39
C SER A 19 1.07 32.00 -23.26
N ARG A 20 0.55 31.07 -22.43
CA ARG A 20 1.16 29.74 -22.23
C ARG A 20 0.39 28.57 -22.86
N VAL A 21 -0.80 28.80 -23.41
CA VAL A 21 -1.67 27.72 -23.96
C VAL A 21 -1.56 27.59 -25.50
N LEU A 22 -0.73 28.39 -26.17
CA LEU A 22 -0.49 28.29 -27.63
C LEU A 22 0.95 27.89 -27.99
N ARG A 23 1.60 27.04 -27.18
CA ARG A 23 2.93 26.50 -27.50
C ARG A 23 3.01 24.97 -27.49
N THR A 24 1.86 24.31 -27.67
CA THR A 24 1.71 22.85 -27.78
C THR A 24 1.38 22.38 -29.20
N LEU A 25 1.59 23.18 -30.25
CA LEU A 25 1.29 22.79 -31.62
C LEU A 25 2.40 23.24 -32.58
N ASP A 26 3.62 22.71 -32.40
CA ASP A 26 4.64 22.71 -33.47
C ASP A 26 5.81 21.75 -33.15
N TYR A 27 5.49 20.51 -32.79
CA TYR A 27 6.49 19.44 -32.66
C TYR A 27 5.88 18.09 -33.08
N SER A 28 5.44 18.02 -34.33
CA SER A 28 5.03 16.78 -35.00
C SER A 28 5.16 16.97 -36.50
N LYS A 29 6.41 16.87 -36.97
CA LYS A 29 6.83 16.46 -38.30
C LYS A 29 8.34 16.31 -38.24
N ASP A 30 8.85 15.30 -38.93
CA ASP A 30 10.27 14.99 -39.13
C ASP A 30 10.88 13.96 -38.17
N GLN A 31 10.35 12.73 -38.20
CA GLN A 31 11.19 11.54 -38.05
C GLN A 31 10.54 10.30 -38.70
N GLN A 32 10.43 10.35 -40.03
CA GLN A 32 10.35 9.17 -40.90
C GLN A 32 11.52 9.26 -41.89
N ASP A 33 12.04 8.10 -42.28
CA ASP A 33 13.21 7.84 -43.13
C ASP A 33 14.58 7.77 -42.44
N ASN A 34 14.92 6.56 -41.96
CA ASN A 34 16.20 5.94 -42.30
C ASN A 34 16.12 4.40 -42.17
N THR A 35 15.49 3.78 -43.16
CA THR A 35 15.76 2.37 -43.50
C THR A 35 17.08 2.31 -44.27
N SER A 36 18.08 1.64 -43.73
CA SER A 36 19.20 1.12 -44.51
C SER A 36 19.36 -0.39 -44.30
N PRO A 37 19.81 -1.11 -45.34
CA PRO A 37 19.56 -2.53 -45.54
C PRO A 37 20.79 -3.35 -45.13
N GLN A 38 20.65 -4.23 -44.14
CA GLN A 38 21.70 -5.16 -43.80
C GLN A 38 21.12 -6.46 -43.21
N PHE A 39 20.17 -7.07 -43.90
CA PHE A 39 19.60 -8.37 -43.50
C PHE A 39 19.30 -9.33 -44.66
N ASP A 40 19.97 -9.19 -45.81
CA ASP A 40 19.77 -10.07 -46.98
C ASP A 40 20.99 -10.94 -47.35
N SER A 41 21.89 -11.24 -46.41
CA SER A 41 23.08 -12.07 -46.73
C SER A 41 23.39 -13.20 -45.74
N ILE A 42 22.37 -13.75 -45.07
CA ILE A 42 22.51 -15.01 -44.30
C ILE A 42 21.27 -15.89 -44.54
N MET A 43 20.97 -16.17 -45.82
CA MET A 43 19.98 -17.17 -46.25
C MET A 43 20.53 -17.85 -47.50
N SER A 44 21.64 -18.57 -47.35
CA SER A 44 22.08 -19.62 -48.27
C SER A 44 22.88 -20.64 -47.46
N HIS A 45 22.82 -21.91 -47.87
CA HIS A 45 23.25 -23.13 -47.17
C HIS A 45 22.12 -23.86 -46.42
N ILE A 46 21.11 -24.26 -47.20
CA ILE A 46 20.33 -25.47 -46.95
C ILE A 46 21.11 -26.61 -47.62
N ASP A 47 21.63 -27.54 -46.83
CA ASP A 47 22.07 -28.86 -47.27
C ASP A 47 21.13 -29.90 -46.64
N PRO A 48 20.41 -30.72 -47.42
CA PRO A 48 19.59 -31.82 -46.92
C PRO A 48 20.30 -33.17 -47.04
N GLN A 49 19.97 -34.12 -46.13
CA GLN A 49 20.47 -35.52 -46.01
C GLN A 49 21.79 -35.58 -45.21
N GLU A 50 22.06 -36.41 -44.20
CA GLU A 50 21.54 -37.65 -43.58
C GLU A 50 21.76 -37.48 -42.05
N SER A 51 21.26 -38.21 -41.07
CA SER A 51 20.96 -39.63 -40.93
C SER A 51 20.28 -39.81 -39.56
N ARG A 52 19.33 -40.74 -39.49
CA ARG A 52 18.69 -41.24 -38.27
C ARG A 52 19.71 -41.95 -37.37
N GLN A 53 19.63 -41.72 -36.06
CA GLN A 53 20.03 -42.58 -34.91
C GLN A 53 20.09 -41.64 -33.68
N HIS A 54 19.70 -41.95 -32.46
CA HIS A 54 19.15 -43.10 -31.76
C HIS A 54 18.53 -42.47 -30.49
N LEU A 55 17.34 -42.90 -30.08
CA LEU A 55 16.71 -42.45 -28.85
C LEU A 55 17.38 -43.16 -27.69
N ASP A 56 18.31 -42.50 -26.99
CA ASP A 56 18.77 -42.94 -25.68
C ASP A 56 18.22 -41.97 -24.63
N LEU A 57 17.18 -42.47 -23.96
CA LEU A 57 16.57 -41.91 -22.77
C LEU A 57 17.52 -42.14 -21.59
N ASP A 58 18.51 -41.27 -21.42
CA ASP A 58 19.18 -41.15 -20.13
C ASP A 58 18.42 -40.14 -19.26
N ASN A 59 17.56 -40.73 -18.42
CA ASN A 59 17.00 -40.14 -17.23
C ASN A 59 18.13 -39.80 -16.24
N ASP A 60 18.85 -38.72 -16.51
CA ASP A 60 19.59 -38.01 -15.47
C ASP A 60 18.59 -37.12 -14.74
N GLY A 61 18.18 -37.60 -13.56
CA GLY A 61 17.45 -36.83 -12.56
C GLY A 61 18.33 -35.73 -11.97
N SER A 62 18.87 -34.86 -12.82
CA SER A 62 19.30 -33.52 -12.44
C SER A 62 18.05 -32.65 -12.39
N SER A 63 17.23 -32.88 -11.36
CA SER A 63 16.36 -31.83 -10.84
C SER A 63 17.29 -30.73 -10.35
N ASP A 64 17.67 -29.84 -11.26
CA ASP A 64 18.09 -28.48 -10.95
C ASP A 64 16.87 -27.81 -10.31
N ALA A 65 16.67 -28.16 -9.04
CA ALA A 65 15.90 -27.40 -8.09
C ALA A 65 16.61 -26.06 -8.02
N GLY A 66 16.16 -25.12 -8.86
CA GLY A 66 16.77 -23.82 -9.07
C GLY A 66 17.32 -23.28 -7.76
N SER A 67 18.64 -23.40 -7.61
CA SER A 67 19.36 -22.78 -6.52
C SER A 67 19.25 -21.28 -6.77
N SER A 68 18.17 -20.68 -6.26
CA SER A 68 18.07 -19.24 -6.07
C SER A 68 19.13 -18.87 -5.04
N THR A 69 20.35 -18.79 -5.52
CA THR A 69 21.52 -18.46 -4.74
C THR A 69 21.32 -16.99 -4.39
N ASP A 70 21.17 -16.71 -3.11
CA ASP A 70 20.96 -15.37 -2.60
C ASP A 70 22.16 -14.49 -3.00
N GLU A 71 22.00 -13.73 -4.08
CA GLU A 71 23.03 -12.94 -4.79
C GLU A 71 23.56 -11.75 -3.96
N ARG A 72 23.04 -11.54 -2.76
CA ARG A 72 23.49 -10.45 -1.86
C ARG A 72 24.89 -10.70 -1.35
N THR A 73 25.67 -9.62 -1.25
CA THR A 73 26.98 -9.69 -0.59
C THR A 73 26.81 -9.88 0.93
N PRO A 74 27.81 -10.44 1.64
CA PRO A 74 27.77 -10.55 3.09
C PRO A 74 27.48 -9.21 3.81
N GLU A 75 28.02 -8.11 3.29
CA GLU A 75 27.83 -6.76 3.84
C GLU A 75 26.39 -6.28 3.68
N GLN A 76 25.75 -6.58 2.54
CA GLN A 76 24.34 -6.29 2.32
C GLN A 76 23.46 -7.09 3.29
N LYS A 77 23.74 -8.38 3.48
CA LYS A 77 23.00 -9.22 4.44
C LYS A 77 23.11 -8.71 5.87
N GLN A 78 24.28 -8.22 6.27
CA GLN A 78 24.50 -7.66 7.60
C GLN A 78 23.76 -6.33 7.79
N THR A 79 23.86 -5.42 6.81
CA THR A 79 23.14 -4.12 6.84
C THR A 79 21.62 -4.33 6.91
N ASP A 80 21.12 -5.27 6.10
CA ASP A 80 19.73 -5.67 6.05
C ASP A 80 19.22 -6.24 7.40
N LYS A 81 20.05 -7.06 8.04
CA LYS A 81 19.78 -7.64 9.36
C LYS A 81 19.67 -6.53 10.42
N GLU A 82 20.64 -5.64 10.46
CA GLU A 82 20.67 -4.52 11.41
C GLU A 82 19.48 -3.58 11.22
N LEU A 83 19.08 -3.32 9.97
CA LEU A 83 17.92 -2.53 9.65
C LEU A 83 16.63 -3.19 10.15
N ALA A 84 16.42 -4.49 9.86
CA ALA A 84 15.25 -5.23 10.31
C ALA A 84 15.16 -5.24 11.84
N GLU A 85 16.28 -5.44 12.53
CA GLU A 85 16.35 -5.45 13.99
C GLU A 85 16.09 -4.08 14.61
N ARG A 86 16.59 -3.00 13.99
CA ARG A 86 16.29 -1.63 14.43
C ARG A 86 14.79 -1.32 14.29
N LEU A 87 14.20 -1.67 13.15
CA LEU A 87 12.78 -1.43 12.89
C LEU A 87 11.89 -2.27 13.82
N SER A 88 12.28 -3.52 14.13
CA SER A 88 11.48 -4.37 15.01
C SER A 88 11.37 -3.75 16.40
N ARG A 89 12.49 -3.24 16.94
CA ARG A 89 12.53 -2.56 18.24
C ARG A 89 11.66 -1.30 18.26
N VAL A 90 11.67 -0.50 17.19
CA VAL A 90 10.83 0.71 17.07
C VAL A 90 9.34 0.36 17.11
N ILE A 91 8.93 -0.70 16.43
CA ILE A 91 7.52 -1.13 16.40
C ILE A 91 7.11 -1.81 17.71
N GLU A 92 8.00 -2.57 18.33
CA GLU A 92 7.78 -3.15 19.66
C GLU A 92 7.59 -2.07 20.74
N ASP A 93 8.39 -1.00 20.70
CA ASP A 93 8.19 0.17 21.58
C ASP A 93 6.82 0.82 21.34
N ALA A 94 6.45 1.04 20.07
CA ALA A 94 5.16 1.59 19.71
C ALA A 94 4.00 0.73 20.24
N ASN A 95 4.08 -0.59 20.06
CA ASN A 95 3.14 -1.58 20.59
C ASN A 95 2.98 -1.41 22.10
N SER A 96 4.08 -1.38 22.86
CA SER A 96 4.04 -1.27 24.32
C SER A 96 3.29 -0.02 24.81
N ARG A 97 3.32 1.07 24.03
CA ARG A 97 2.69 2.35 24.34
C ARG A 97 1.24 2.45 23.85
N VAL A 98 0.91 1.91 22.68
CA VAL A 98 -0.42 2.06 22.06
C VAL A 98 -1.42 1.00 22.53
N LEU A 99 -0.96 -0.22 22.82
CA LEU A 99 -1.83 -1.34 23.24
C LEU A 99 -2.66 -1.02 24.50
N PRO A 100 -2.11 -0.39 25.56
CA PRO A 100 -2.91 0.02 26.71
C PRO A 100 -3.98 1.05 26.35
N LEU A 101 -3.71 1.96 25.38
CA LEU A 101 -4.68 2.95 24.92
C LEU A 101 -5.84 2.28 24.18
N CYS A 102 -5.55 1.33 23.28
CA CYS A 102 -6.56 0.52 22.60
C CYS A 102 -7.47 -0.21 23.59
N LYS A 103 -6.90 -0.80 24.66
CA LYS A 103 -7.67 -1.46 25.72
C LYS A 103 -8.58 -0.49 26.48
N MET A 104 -8.09 0.71 26.79
CA MET A 104 -8.91 1.73 27.45
C MET A 104 -10.04 2.23 26.53
N ILE A 105 -9.76 2.45 25.24
CA ILE A 105 -10.78 2.83 24.24
C ILE A 105 -11.90 1.78 24.22
N ARG A 106 -11.55 0.49 24.09
CA ARG A 106 -12.53 -0.61 24.11
C ARG A 106 -13.35 -0.60 25.39
N LYS A 107 -12.70 -0.50 26.55
CA LYS A 107 -13.36 -0.46 27.85
C LYS A 107 -14.37 0.68 27.96
N HIS A 108 -14.05 1.88 27.49
CA HIS A 108 -14.97 3.02 27.55
C HIS A 108 -16.22 2.80 26.68
N ILE A 109 -16.05 2.24 25.47
CA ILE A 109 -17.16 1.91 24.57
C ILE A 109 -18.01 0.77 25.15
N GLU A 110 -17.38 -0.29 25.65
CA GLU A 110 -18.09 -1.43 26.28
C GLU A 110 -18.87 -1.01 27.52
N ASN A 111 -18.31 -0.12 28.35
CA ASN A 111 -19.01 0.40 29.52
C ASN A 111 -20.26 1.19 29.14
N MET A 112 -20.20 1.97 28.05
CA MET A 112 -21.37 2.69 27.54
C MET A 112 -22.41 1.70 26.97
N ASP A 113 -21.98 0.69 26.22
CA ASP A 113 -22.88 -0.36 25.70
C ASP A 113 -23.61 -1.12 26.83
N ALA A 114 -22.93 -1.37 27.94
CA ALA A 114 -23.47 -2.06 29.10
C ALA A 114 -24.47 -1.23 29.92
N GLN A 115 -24.49 0.10 29.75
CA GLN A 115 -25.48 0.97 30.39
C GLN A 115 -26.86 0.81 29.75
N LYS A 116 -27.90 1.06 30.56
CA LYS A 116 -29.27 1.19 30.06
C LYS A 116 -29.35 2.36 29.08
N GLU A 117 -30.20 2.24 28.07
CA GLU A 117 -30.27 3.21 26.97
C GLU A 117 -30.51 4.65 27.45
N GLU A 118 -31.36 4.83 28.47
CA GLU A 118 -31.64 6.12 29.10
C GLU A 118 -30.44 6.76 29.83
N ASP A 119 -29.47 5.95 30.26
CA ASP A 119 -28.29 6.38 31.02
C ASP A 119 -27.06 6.61 30.12
N ARG A 120 -27.12 6.22 28.84
CA ARG A 120 -26.00 6.34 27.89
C ARG A 120 -25.72 7.80 27.57
N SER A 121 -24.45 8.18 27.70
CA SER A 121 -23.98 9.54 27.43
C SER A 121 -22.90 9.57 26.35
N GLU A 122 -23.32 9.82 25.10
CA GLU A 122 -22.39 10.04 23.98
C GLU A 122 -21.35 11.15 24.27
N PRO A 123 -21.70 12.31 24.86
CA PRO A 123 -20.71 13.34 25.18
C PRO A 123 -19.64 12.90 26.18
N GLU A 124 -20.01 12.08 27.16
CA GLU A 124 -19.06 11.56 28.15
C GLU A 124 -18.15 10.50 27.52
N LEU A 125 -18.68 9.65 26.63
CA LEU A 125 -17.85 8.75 25.83
C LEU A 125 -16.82 9.53 25.01
N VAL A 126 -17.24 10.56 24.29
CA VAL A 126 -16.34 11.39 23.47
C VAL A 126 -15.23 11.98 24.33
N LYS A 127 -15.57 12.53 25.50
CA LYS A 127 -14.61 13.11 26.44
C LYS A 127 -13.57 12.10 26.94
N GLN A 128 -13.96 10.84 27.12
CA GLN A 128 -13.06 9.78 27.59
C GLN A 128 -12.20 9.19 26.47
N VAL A 129 -12.79 8.95 25.28
CA VAL A 129 -12.12 8.25 24.17
C VAL A 129 -11.23 9.18 23.34
N LYS A 130 -11.65 10.43 23.11
CA LYS A 130 -10.92 11.41 22.30
C LYS A 130 -9.43 11.56 22.68
N PRO A 131 -9.06 11.83 23.95
CA PRO A 131 -7.65 12.00 24.31
C PRO A 131 -6.82 10.73 24.11
N LEU A 132 -7.44 9.54 24.20
CA LEU A 132 -6.77 8.26 23.96
C LEU A 132 -6.45 8.07 22.47
N LEU A 133 -7.39 8.43 21.59
CA LEU A 133 -7.17 8.38 20.14
C LEU A 133 -6.09 9.39 19.72
N GLU A 134 -6.14 10.63 20.21
CA GLU A 134 -5.13 11.65 19.92
C GLU A 134 -3.73 11.20 20.36
N GLN A 135 -3.62 10.60 21.55
CA GLN A 135 -2.37 10.06 22.06
C GLN A 135 -1.87 8.86 21.23
N ALA A 136 -2.77 7.95 20.85
CA ALA A 136 -2.42 6.81 20.00
C ALA A 136 -1.92 7.27 18.63
N THR A 137 -2.60 8.24 18.00
CA THR A 137 -2.20 8.80 16.70
C THR A 137 -0.82 9.44 16.79
N LYS A 138 -0.56 10.23 17.84
CA LYS A 138 0.75 10.83 18.07
C LYS A 138 1.87 9.79 18.17
N ILE A 139 1.65 8.69 18.90
CA ILE A 139 2.63 7.60 18.99
C ILE A 139 2.91 7.01 17.61
N LEU A 140 1.88 6.71 16.83
CA LEU A 140 2.07 6.13 15.49
C LEU A 140 2.73 7.09 14.50
N ASP A 141 2.45 8.40 14.58
CA ASP A 141 3.14 9.40 13.75
C ASP A 141 4.64 9.48 14.09
N GLU A 142 4.99 9.47 15.39
CA GLU A 142 6.38 9.40 15.85
C GLU A 142 7.07 8.13 15.34
N THR A 143 6.42 6.97 15.48
CA THR A 143 6.91 5.67 14.99
C THR A 143 7.11 5.68 13.48
N ASN A 144 6.16 6.20 12.72
CA ASN A 144 6.26 6.34 11.26
C ASN A 144 7.44 7.24 10.86
N GLY A 145 7.67 8.34 11.58
CA GLY A 145 8.84 9.20 11.40
C GLY A 145 10.16 8.47 11.65
N GLN A 146 10.23 7.68 12.73
CA GLN A 146 11.42 6.87 13.05
C GLN A 146 11.71 5.81 11.98
N ILE A 147 10.67 5.15 11.46
CA ILE A 147 10.78 4.17 10.38
C ILE A 147 11.32 4.83 9.11
N LYS A 148 10.72 5.95 8.67
CA LYS A 148 11.20 6.69 7.50
C LYS A 148 12.64 7.21 7.67
N GLY A 149 13.02 7.59 8.89
CA GLY A 149 14.39 7.99 9.21
C GLY A 149 15.38 6.82 9.23
N ALA A 150 14.92 5.60 9.52
CA ALA A 150 15.75 4.39 9.52
C ALA A 150 15.89 3.79 8.11
N ASP A 151 14.87 3.89 7.27
CA ASP A 151 14.85 3.41 5.88
C ASP A 151 14.32 4.48 4.90
N PRO A 152 15.11 5.53 4.61
CA PRO A 152 14.66 6.65 3.77
C PRO A 152 14.40 6.23 2.31
N ASP A 153 15.12 5.21 1.82
CA ASP A 153 15.03 4.74 0.43
C ASP A 153 14.03 3.58 0.26
N GLY A 154 13.36 3.15 1.34
CA GLY A 154 12.42 2.02 1.32
C GLY A 154 13.09 0.70 0.91
N ARG A 155 14.36 0.50 1.27
CA ARG A 155 15.14 -0.71 0.93
C ARG A 155 14.46 -1.95 1.49
N LEU A 156 13.87 -1.85 2.67
CA LEU A 156 13.17 -2.96 3.30
C LEU A 156 11.86 -3.28 2.59
N ALA A 157 11.07 -2.28 2.19
CA ALA A 157 9.84 -2.52 1.42
C ALA A 157 10.11 -3.20 0.07
N ASN A 158 11.19 -2.79 -0.61
CA ASN A 158 11.64 -3.43 -1.84
C ASN A 158 12.09 -4.88 -1.61
N ARG A 159 12.71 -5.16 -0.45
CA ARG A 159 13.14 -6.51 -0.06
C ARG A 159 11.97 -7.41 0.33
N ALA A 160 11.01 -6.90 1.09
CA ALA A 160 9.79 -7.62 1.46
C ALA A 160 9.13 -8.25 0.22
N LYS A 161 9.03 -7.47 -0.87
CA LYS A 161 8.49 -7.94 -2.15
C LYS A 161 9.28 -9.11 -2.77
N ARG A 162 10.61 -9.14 -2.61
CA ARG A 162 11.49 -10.23 -3.10
C ARG A 162 11.40 -11.46 -2.21
N ASN A 163 11.52 -11.31 -0.89
CA ASN A 163 11.40 -12.42 0.06
C ASN A 163 10.03 -13.12 -0.02
N GLN A 164 8.98 -12.38 -0.37
CA GLN A 164 7.66 -12.93 -0.66
C GLN A 164 7.64 -13.87 -1.86
N GLN A 165 8.39 -13.56 -2.92
CA GLN A 165 8.52 -14.43 -4.08
C GLN A 165 9.34 -15.68 -3.71
N ASP A 166 10.39 -15.50 -2.91
CA ASP A 166 11.36 -16.55 -2.60
C ASP A 166 11.02 -17.41 -1.37
N HIS A 167 9.95 -17.09 -0.63
CA HIS A 167 9.53 -17.78 0.61
C HIS A 167 10.64 -17.89 1.67
N ARG A 168 11.52 -16.89 1.74
CA ARG A 168 12.71 -16.89 2.61
C ARG A 168 12.77 -15.61 3.43
N ALA A 169 12.45 -15.70 4.72
CA ALA A 169 12.58 -14.61 5.68
C ALA A 169 13.62 -14.95 6.76
N THR A 170 14.55 -14.04 7.06
CA THR A 170 15.53 -14.24 8.15
C THR A 170 14.85 -14.12 9.51
N PRO A 171 15.45 -14.63 10.60
CA PRO A 171 14.87 -14.52 11.94
C PRO A 171 14.53 -13.08 12.36
N GLU A 172 15.34 -12.10 11.96
CA GLU A 172 15.13 -10.68 12.26
C GLU A 172 13.95 -10.09 11.49
N GLU A 173 13.73 -10.53 10.25
CA GLU A 173 12.55 -10.15 9.46
C GLU A 173 11.27 -10.80 9.98
N GLN A 174 11.36 -12.05 10.45
CA GLN A 174 10.23 -12.73 11.09
C GLN A 174 9.82 -11.99 12.37
N ARG A 175 10.78 -11.58 13.20
CA ARG A 175 10.52 -10.74 14.38
C ARG A 175 9.87 -9.42 14.01
N LEU A 176 10.39 -8.72 13.01
CA LEU A 176 9.82 -7.47 12.53
C LEU A 176 8.37 -7.66 12.04
N ALA A 177 8.10 -8.74 11.32
CA ALA A 177 6.76 -9.05 10.85
C ALA A 177 5.79 -9.42 11.97
N GLU A 178 6.24 -10.11 13.03
CA GLU A 178 5.42 -10.38 14.21
C GLU A 178 5.09 -9.07 14.96
N ALA A 179 6.07 -8.18 15.14
CA ALA A 179 5.84 -6.87 15.74
C ALA A 179 4.80 -6.04 14.95
N LEU A 180 4.90 -6.05 13.61
CA LEU A 180 3.91 -5.42 12.73
C LEU A 180 2.53 -6.07 12.85
N LYS A 181 2.47 -7.40 12.87
CA LYS A 181 1.22 -8.14 12.99
C LYS A 181 0.47 -7.74 14.26
N VAL A 182 1.16 -7.72 15.41
CA VAL A 182 0.56 -7.27 16.68
C VAL A 182 0.01 -5.86 16.56
N LEU A 183 0.76 -4.92 15.97
CA LEU A 183 0.33 -3.55 15.80
C LEU A 183 -0.95 -3.46 14.95
N VAL A 184 -0.99 -4.20 13.85
CA VAL A 184 -2.10 -4.25 12.88
C VAL A 184 -3.34 -4.90 13.51
N GLU A 185 -3.20 -6.05 14.16
CA GLU A 185 -4.32 -6.76 14.79
C GLU A 185 -4.95 -5.94 15.92
N GLU A 186 -4.12 -5.32 16.77
CA GLU A 186 -4.59 -4.66 17.96
C GLU A 186 -5.09 -3.24 17.68
N VAL A 187 -4.31 -2.42 16.96
CA VAL A 187 -4.71 -1.05 16.61
C VAL A 187 -5.79 -1.09 15.54
N GLY A 188 -5.52 -1.79 14.43
CA GLY A 188 -6.47 -1.90 13.32
C GLY A 188 -7.77 -2.56 13.77
N GLY A 189 -7.68 -3.68 14.47
CA GLY A 189 -8.87 -4.35 15.02
C GLY A 189 -9.64 -3.49 16.02
N THR A 190 -8.98 -2.60 16.77
CA THR A 190 -9.68 -1.63 17.63
C THR A 190 -10.38 -0.54 16.82
N ILE A 191 -9.78 -0.06 15.73
CA ILE A 191 -10.39 0.95 14.86
C ILE A 191 -11.68 0.39 14.24
N ASP A 192 -11.60 -0.78 13.61
CA ASP A 192 -12.74 -1.41 12.94
C ASP A 192 -13.87 -1.70 13.93
N TRP A 193 -13.53 -2.34 15.06
CA TRP A 193 -14.50 -2.63 16.12
C TRP A 193 -15.14 -1.34 16.69
N ALA A 194 -14.36 -0.28 16.91
CA ALA A 194 -14.90 0.97 17.43
C ALA A 194 -15.85 1.65 16.43
N ARG A 195 -15.55 1.61 15.13
CA ARG A 195 -16.44 2.13 14.09
C ARG A 195 -17.78 1.42 14.11
N ASP A 196 -17.77 0.10 14.10
CA ASP A 196 -18.98 -0.73 14.12
C ASP A 196 -19.86 -0.42 15.35
N LYS A 197 -19.22 -0.23 16.52
CA LYS A 197 -19.93 0.15 17.74
C LYS A 197 -20.55 1.54 17.66
N LEU A 198 -19.80 2.51 17.12
CA LEU A 198 -20.23 3.90 17.01
C LEU A 198 -21.38 4.11 16.00
N GLU A 199 -21.70 3.16 15.13
CA GLU A 199 -22.88 3.23 14.25
C GLU A 199 -24.19 3.48 15.01
N HIS A 200 -24.28 3.03 16.26
CA HIS A 200 -25.46 3.19 17.12
C HIS A 200 -25.44 4.51 17.92
N TYR A 201 -24.37 5.31 17.79
CA TYR A 201 -24.11 6.52 18.57
C TYR A 201 -23.75 7.69 17.64
N PRO A 202 -24.73 8.35 17.00
CA PRO A 202 -24.49 9.28 15.90
C PRO A 202 -23.69 10.53 16.27
N LYS A 203 -23.79 11.03 17.51
CA LYS A 203 -22.99 12.18 17.97
C LYS A 203 -21.56 11.74 18.26
N ALA A 204 -21.39 10.62 18.97
CA ALA A 204 -20.07 10.06 19.25
C ALA A 204 -19.33 9.68 17.96
N LYS A 205 -20.03 9.07 17.00
CA LYS A 205 -19.50 8.78 15.66
C LYS A 205 -19.01 10.03 14.94
N LYS A 206 -19.76 11.13 14.99
CA LYS A 206 -19.39 12.40 14.36
C LYS A 206 -18.08 12.97 14.93
N ASP A 207 -17.88 12.84 16.24
CA ASP A 207 -16.71 13.42 16.92
C ASP A 207 -15.49 12.48 16.97
N LEU A 208 -15.71 11.16 17.06
CA LEU A 208 -14.65 10.15 17.18
C LEU A 208 -14.27 9.52 15.84
N GLY A 209 -15.20 9.45 14.87
CA GLY A 209 -14.96 8.87 13.54
C GLY A 209 -13.74 9.48 12.83
N PRO A 210 -13.65 10.82 12.72
CA PRO A 210 -12.48 11.47 12.13
C PRO A 210 -11.16 11.18 12.88
N LEU A 211 -11.21 10.93 14.19
CA LEU A 211 -10.02 10.57 14.97
C LEU A 211 -9.61 9.10 14.74
N LEU A 212 -10.58 8.21 14.56
CA LEU A 212 -10.35 6.83 14.15
C LEU A 212 -9.76 6.76 12.73
N ASP A 213 -10.21 7.62 11.81
CA ASP A 213 -9.59 7.80 10.49
C ASP A 213 -8.15 8.31 10.60
N ALA A 214 -7.94 9.35 11.41
CA ALA A 214 -6.61 9.93 11.64
C ALA A 214 -5.64 8.92 12.26
N LEU A 215 -6.10 8.02 13.12
CA LEU A 215 -5.30 6.93 13.69
C LEU A 215 -4.94 5.86 12.65
N GLY A 216 -5.86 5.55 11.72
CA GLY A 216 -5.65 4.59 10.65
C GLY A 216 -4.59 5.02 9.63
N GLN A 217 -4.45 6.32 9.39
CA GLN A 217 -3.47 6.84 8.44
C GLN A 217 -2.01 6.47 8.78
N PRO A 218 -1.44 6.80 9.96
CA PRO A 218 -0.08 6.41 10.29
C PRO A 218 0.08 4.88 10.42
N LEU A 219 -0.95 4.15 10.86
CA LEU A 219 -0.93 2.68 10.87
C LEU A 219 -0.68 2.12 9.46
N THR A 220 -1.46 2.57 8.47
CA THR A 220 -1.30 2.12 7.07
C THR A 220 0.04 2.56 6.47
N GLN A 221 0.56 3.73 6.85
CA GLN A 221 1.87 4.20 6.42
C GLN A 221 3.03 3.38 7.02
N ILE A 222 2.95 3.00 8.29
CA ILE A 222 3.93 2.11 8.94
C ILE A 222 3.98 0.77 8.20
N VAL A 223 2.82 0.16 7.99
CA VAL A 223 2.70 -1.11 7.26
C VAL A 223 3.23 -0.99 5.83
N GLY A 224 2.86 0.07 5.12
CA GLY A 224 3.30 0.29 3.74
C GLY A 224 4.80 0.58 3.64
N GLY A 225 5.35 1.37 4.58
CA GLY A 225 6.74 1.80 4.59
C GLY A 225 7.72 0.71 5.00
N VAL A 226 7.35 -0.16 5.95
CA VAL A 226 8.15 -1.33 6.32
C VAL A 226 8.04 -2.44 5.27
N GLY A 227 7.09 -2.30 4.34
CA GLY A 227 6.74 -3.33 3.39
C GLY A 227 5.93 -4.43 4.06
N LEU A 228 5.07 -5.02 3.25
CA LEU A 228 4.32 -6.21 3.57
C LEU A 228 5.30 -7.39 3.62
N LEU A 229 6.08 -7.47 4.70
CA LEU A 229 7.16 -8.44 4.90
C LEU A 229 6.71 -9.89 4.73
N LEU A 230 5.41 -10.16 4.94
CA LEU A 230 4.82 -11.48 4.88
C LEU A 230 3.47 -11.48 4.15
N ALA A 231 3.19 -12.52 3.37
CA ALA A 231 1.87 -12.82 2.79
C ALA A 231 0.77 -12.78 3.86
N GLY A 232 1.12 -13.11 5.11
CA GLY A 232 0.25 -13.02 6.28
C GLY A 232 -0.14 -11.58 6.65
N VAL A 233 0.82 -10.63 6.62
CA VAL A 233 0.51 -9.20 6.87
C VAL A 233 -0.26 -8.61 5.69
N LEU A 234 0.02 -9.04 4.44
CA LEU A 234 -0.77 -8.66 3.25
C LEU A 234 -2.22 -9.09 3.36
N SER A 235 -2.45 -10.33 3.80
CA SER A 235 -3.81 -10.83 4.00
C SER A 235 -4.52 -10.12 5.16
N LEU A 236 -3.82 -9.71 6.22
CA LEU A 236 -4.39 -8.92 7.31
C LEU A 236 -4.68 -7.48 6.89
N VAL A 237 -3.76 -6.85 6.17
CA VAL A 237 -3.90 -5.49 5.67
C VAL A 237 -5.00 -5.43 4.62
N GLY A 238 -5.13 -6.45 3.77
CA GLY A 238 -6.28 -6.60 2.87
C GLY A 238 -7.62 -6.68 3.63
N ARG A 239 -7.66 -7.38 4.78
CA ARG A 239 -8.85 -7.44 5.65
C ARG A 239 -9.14 -6.08 6.30
N LEU A 240 -8.12 -5.40 6.80
CA LEU A 240 -8.25 -4.04 7.35
C LEU A 240 -8.68 -3.01 6.31
N LEU A 241 -8.12 -3.05 5.10
CA LEU A 241 -8.52 -2.15 4.02
C LEU A 241 -9.94 -2.44 3.51
N SER A 242 -10.37 -3.71 3.57
CA SER A 242 -11.77 -4.08 3.31
C SER A 242 -12.73 -3.66 4.43
N GLY A 243 -12.28 -3.62 5.70
CA GLY A 243 -13.06 -3.18 6.86
C GLY A 243 -13.16 -1.65 7.00
N LEU A 244 -12.11 -0.92 6.63
CA LEU A 244 -12.06 0.55 6.68
C LEU A 244 -12.85 1.25 5.54
N GLY A 245 -13.49 0.50 4.64
CA GLY A 245 -14.21 1.06 3.47
C GLY A 245 -13.29 1.61 2.36
N LEU A 246 -11.99 1.37 2.47
CA LEU A 246 -10.95 1.80 1.51
C LEU A 246 -10.85 0.87 0.28
N ASP A 247 -11.60 -0.22 0.24
CA ASP A 247 -11.74 -1.11 -0.92
C ASP A 247 -12.16 -0.35 -2.18
N SER A 248 -12.98 0.71 -2.02
CA SER A 248 -13.38 1.63 -3.09
C SER A 248 -12.25 2.53 -3.58
N LEU A 249 -11.32 2.91 -2.69
CA LEU A 249 -10.17 3.76 -3.02
C LEU A 249 -9.07 2.94 -3.71
N LEU A 250 -8.83 1.70 -3.24
CA LEU A 250 -7.95 0.75 -3.91
C LEU A 250 -8.48 0.37 -5.30
N LYS A 251 -9.77 0.02 -5.42
CA LYS A 251 -10.42 -0.18 -6.73
C LYS A 251 -10.36 1.09 -7.59
N GLY A 252 -10.48 2.27 -6.98
CA GLY A 252 -10.30 3.56 -7.66
C GLY A 252 -8.89 3.76 -8.22
N ILE A 253 -7.84 3.37 -7.48
CA ILE A 253 -6.46 3.46 -7.95
C ILE A 253 -6.17 2.37 -9.00
N VAL A 254 -6.62 1.13 -8.78
CA VAL A 254 -6.43 0.00 -9.72
C VAL A 254 -7.17 0.24 -11.05
N SER A 255 -8.35 0.84 -11.00
CA SER A 255 -9.10 1.26 -12.19
C SER A 255 -8.51 2.51 -12.86
N ALA A 256 -8.06 3.51 -12.08
CA ALA A 256 -7.45 4.74 -12.62
C ALA A 256 -6.07 4.51 -13.23
N THR A 257 -5.29 3.56 -12.69
CA THR A 257 -3.99 3.16 -13.26
C THR A 257 -4.13 2.16 -14.41
N GLY A 258 -5.35 1.67 -14.69
CA GLY A 258 -5.61 0.72 -15.78
C GLY A 258 -5.07 -0.68 -15.51
N LEU A 259 -4.65 -0.98 -14.28
CA LEU A 259 -4.20 -2.31 -13.88
C LEU A 259 -5.28 -3.36 -14.13
N ASP A 260 -6.56 -3.03 -13.91
CA ASP A 260 -7.70 -3.91 -14.25
C ASP A 260 -7.74 -4.31 -15.73
N LYS A 261 -7.31 -3.43 -16.63
CA LYS A 261 -7.25 -3.71 -18.07
C LYS A 261 -6.08 -4.63 -18.41
N MET A 262 -4.98 -4.56 -17.66
CA MET A 262 -3.84 -5.46 -17.81
C MET A 262 -4.14 -6.85 -17.24
N TYR A 263 -4.82 -6.94 -16.09
CA TYR A 263 -5.27 -8.21 -15.51
C TYR A 263 -6.33 -8.92 -16.36
N SER A 264 -7.26 -8.17 -16.95
CA SER A 264 -8.27 -8.72 -17.87
C SER A 264 -7.70 -9.07 -19.26
N SER A 265 -6.69 -8.34 -19.76
CA SER A 265 -6.03 -8.65 -21.04
C SER A 265 -5.02 -9.80 -20.96
N LEU A 266 -4.54 -10.14 -19.76
CA LEU A 266 -3.71 -11.33 -19.49
C LEU A 266 -4.50 -12.65 -19.43
N GLY A 267 -5.79 -12.66 -19.79
CA GLY A 267 -6.53 -13.89 -20.12
C GLY A 267 -7.03 -14.74 -18.95
N LEU A 268 -6.82 -14.32 -17.70
CA LEU A 268 -7.26 -15.04 -16.50
C LEU A 268 -8.80 -15.20 -16.39
N GLY A 269 -9.58 -14.27 -16.96
CA GLY A 269 -11.04 -14.38 -17.00
C GLY A 269 -11.57 -15.48 -17.94
N LYS A 270 -10.76 -15.93 -18.90
CA LYS A 270 -11.12 -17.01 -19.83
C LYS A 270 -10.78 -18.39 -19.29
N TRP A 271 -9.85 -18.48 -18.33
CA TRP A 271 -9.41 -19.73 -17.72
C TRP A 271 -10.24 -20.09 -16.47
N LEU A 272 -10.70 -19.10 -15.69
CA LEU A 272 -11.56 -19.32 -14.51
C LEU A 272 -13.03 -19.66 -14.85
N ASN A 273 -13.45 -19.56 -16.11
CA ASN A 273 -14.74 -20.06 -16.61
C ASN A 273 -14.59 -21.35 -17.44
N ALA A 274 -13.38 -21.90 -17.52
CA ALA A 274 -13.15 -23.19 -18.15
C ALA A 274 -13.20 -24.30 -17.08
N LYS A 275 -14.44 -24.75 -16.83
CA LYS A 275 -14.88 -26.00 -16.17
C LYS A 275 -15.27 -25.92 -14.70
#